data_AF-A0A345QV83-F1
#
_entry.id   AF-A0A345QV83-F1
#
_cell.length_a   1.000
_cell.length_b   1.000
_cell.length_c   1.000
_cell.angle_alpha   90.00
_cell.angle_beta   90.00
_cell.angle_gamma   90.00
#
_symmetry.space_group_name_H-M   'P 1'
#
loop_
_entity.id
_entity.type
_entity.pdbx_description
1 polymer ?
#
loop_
_entity_poly.entity_id
_entity_poly.type
_entity_poly.pdbx_seq_one_letter_code
_entity_poly.pdbx_strand_id
1 'polypeptide(L)' 'MNIADIKTAVDAGQSVHWSNEGYWVRKDILGQYLIIFEPNGSAIGLTDRSGCRLNGQEEDFFLSVRVA' A
#
# COMPACT_ATOMS: atom_id res chain seq x y z
N MET A 1 2.02 9.96 0.11
CA MET A 1 2.58 9.31 1.31
C MET A 1 3.94 8.71 0.95
N ASN A 2 4.97 8.92 1.76
CA ASN A 2 6.27 8.28 1.52
C ASN A 2 6.27 6.82 2.02
N ILE A 3 7.35 6.07 1.77
CA ILE A 3 7.47 4.65 2.19
C ILE A 3 7.26 4.46 3.69
N ALA A 4 7.81 5.34 4.53
CA ALA A 4 7.71 5.21 5.99
C ALA A 4 6.28 5.49 6.47
N ASP A 5 5.62 6.50 5.92
CA ASP A 5 4.22 6.83 6.25
C ASP A 5 3.30 5.67 5.90
N ILE A 6 3.46 5.09 4.70
CA ILE A 6 2.65 3.98 4.22
C ILE A 6 2.82 2.76 5.13
N LYS A 7 4.06 2.38 5.43
CA LYS A 7 4.32 1.22 6.31
C LYS A 7 3.74 1.43 7.70
N THR A 8 3.92 2.63 8.26
CA THR A 8 3.38 2.99 9.58
C THR A 8 1.85 2.89 9.60
N ALA A 9 1.17 3.42 8.58
CA ALA A 9 -0.27 3.36 8.47
C ALA A 9 -0.80 1.92 8.31
N VAL A 10 -0.13 1.11 7.48
CA VAL A 10 -0.47 -0.31 7.31
C VAL A 10 -0.27 -1.09 8.61
N ASP A 11 0.85 -0.87 9.31
CA ASP A 11 1.14 -1.50 10.61
C ASP A 11 0.14 -1.05 11.69
N ALA A 12 -0.41 0.16 11.59
CA ALA A 12 -1.48 0.67 12.45
C ALA A 12 -2.89 0.16 12.08
N GLY A 13 -3.01 -0.68 11.04
CA GLY A 13 -4.28 -1.22 10.55
C GLY A 13 -5.14 -0.21 9.77
N GLN A 14 -4.57 0.91 9.34
CA GLN A 14 -5.28 1.89 8.51
C GLN A 14 -5.42 1.39 7.07
N SER A 15 -6.48 1.83 6.40
CA SER A 15 -6.72 1.49 4.99
C SER A 15 -5.90 2.41 4.08
N VAL A 16 -4.79 1.92 3.56
CA VAL A 16 -3.95 2.62 2.58
C VAL A 16 -4.25 2.09 1.19
N HIS A 17 -4.48 3.01 0.24
CA HIS A 17 -4.75 2.70 -1.15
C HIS A 17 -3.74 3.36 -2.10
N TRP A 18 -3.67 2.87 -3.34
CA TRP A 18 -2.84 3.42 -4.41
C TRP A 18 -3.68 3.71 -5.66
N SER A 19 -3.63 4.93 -6.21
CA SER A 19 -4.33 5.37 -7.43
C SER A 19 -5.87 5.36 -7.36
N ASN A 20 -6.51 4.34 -6.78
CA ASN A 20 -7.93 4.24 -6.52
C ASN A 20 -8.23 3.22 -5.40
N GLU A 21 -9.47 3.17 -4.92
CA GLU A 21 -9.86 2.31 -3.79
C GLU A 21 -9.80 0.79 -4.08
N GLY A 22 -9.66 0.38 -5.35
CA GLY A 22 -9.49 -1.02 -5.72
C GLY A 22 -8.09 -1.59 -5.43
N TYR A 23 -7.08 -0.72 -5.28
CA TYR A 23 -5.73 -1.12 -4.91
C TYR A 23 -5.47 -0.86 -3.43
N TRP A 24 -5.16 -1.90 -2.70
CA TRP A 24 -4.82 -1.84 -1.27
C TRP A 24 -3.32 -2.01 -1.06
N VAL A 25 -2.77 -1.34 -0.05
CA VAL A 25 -1.46 -1.68 0.49
C VAL A 25 -1.65 -2.59 1.70
N ARG A 26 -1.03 -3.78 1.67
CA ARG A 26 -1.10 -4.76 2.77
C ARG A 26 0.28 -5.28 3.13
N LYS A 27 0.45 -5.67 4.39
CA LYS A 27 1.58 -6.44 4.87
C LYS A 27 1.21 -7.92 4.91
N ASP A 28 1.98 -8.77 4.23
CA ASP A 28 1.75 -10.22 4.23
C ASP A 28 2.35 -10.91 5.46
N ILE A 29 2.16 -12.23 5.56
CA ILE A 29 2.66 -13.04 6.69
C ILE A 29 4.19 -13.13 6.75
N LEU A 30 4.89 -12.79 5.67
CA LEU A 30 6.36 -12.75 5.59
C LEU A 30 6.91 -11.34 5.91
N GLY A 31 6.02 -10.37 6.18
CA GLY A 31 6.37 -8.98 6.45
C GLY A 31 6.62 -8.13 5.20
N GLN A 32 6.28 -8.63 4.01
CA GLN A 32 6.39 -7.87 2.77
C GLN A 32 5.21 -6.92 2.63
N TYR A 33 5.47 -5.71 2.14
CA TYR A 33 4.43 -4.74 1.81
C TYR A 33 4.12 -4.84 0.32
N LEU A 34 2.85 -5.09 0.00
CA LEU A 34 2.36 -5.32 -1.35
C LEU A 34 1.26 -4.33 -1.69
N ILE A 35 1.22 -3.91 -2.95
CA ILE A 35 0.08 -3.25 -3.56
C ILE A 35 -0.75 -4.33 -4.25
N ILE A 36 -1.99 -4.52 -3.82
CA ILE A 36 -2.87 -5.60 -4.25
C ILE A 36 -4.12 -5.01 -4.89
N PHE A 37 -4.41 -5.39 -6.13
CA PHE A 37 -5.69 -5.10 -6.76
C PHE A 37 -6.72 -6.14 -6.33
N GLU A 38 -7.62 -5.79 -5.41
CA GLU A 38 -8.56 -6.74 -4.82
C GLU A 38 -9.45 -7.49 -5.82
N PRO A 39 -9.99 -6.87 -6.89
CA PRO A 39 -10.92 -7.55 -7.78
C PRO A 39 -10.37 -8.81 -8.46
N ASN A 40 -9.05 -8.93 -8.63
CA ASN A 40 -8.44 -10.10 -9.26
C ASN A 40 -7.21 -10.67 -8.52
N GLY A 41 -6.83 -10.09 -7.38
CA GLY A 41 -5.71 -10.56 -6.55
C GLY A 41 -4.32 -10.30 -7.13
N SER A 42 -4.19 -9.54 -8.22
CA SER A 42 -2.87 -9.13 -8.74
C SER A 42 -2.12 -8.35 -7.68
N ALA A 43 -0.84 -8.67 -7.49
CA ALA A 43 -0.01 -8.05 -6.46
C ALA A 43 1.37 -7.68 -7.01
N ILE A 44 1.84 -6.50 -6.63
CA ILE A 44 3.23 -6.05 -6.82
C ILE A 44 3.81 -5.62 -5.47
N GLY A 45 5.14 -5.54 -5.36
CA GLY A 45 5.76 -4.96 -4.18
C GLY A 45 5.39 -3.49 -4.01
N LEU A 46 5.28 -3.00 -2.77
CA LEU A 46 5.15 -1.57 -2.48
C LEU A 46 6.35 -0.78 -3.00
N THR A 47 7.53 -1.39 -2.95
CA THR A 47 8.80 -0.82 -3.40
C THR A 47 9.41 -1.65 -4.51
N ASP A 48 10.37 -1.06 -5.22
CA ASP A 48 11.29 -1.85 -6.05
C ASP A 48 12.13 -2.82 -5.20
N ARG A 49 12.95 -3.65 -5.87
CA ARG A 49 13.76 -4.69 -5.22
C ARG A 49 14.78 -4.13 -4.22
N SER A 50 15.16 -2.85 -4.32
CA SER A 50 16.08 -2.22 -3.37
C SER A 50 15.40 -1.85 -2.05
N GLY A 51 14.07 -1.72 -2.05
CA GLY A 51 13.32 -1.23 -0.89
C GLY A 51 13.30 0.29 -0.75
N CYS A 52 14.00 1.02 -1.63
CA CYS A 52 14.24 2.46 -1.49
C CYS A 52 13.29 3.34 -2.31
N ARG A 53 12.63 2.80 -3.35
CA ARG A 53 11.71 3.56 -4.20
C ARG A 53 10.34 2.89 -4.25
N LEU A 54 9.27 3.66 -4.17
CA LEU A 54 7.91 3.18 -4.38
C LEU A 54 7.72 2.67 -5.80
N ASN A 55 6.88 1.65 -5.95
CA ASN A 55 6.24 1.34 -7.22
C ASN A 55 4.96 2.20 -7.32
N GLY A 56 5.12 3.44 -7.80
CA GLY A 56 4.08 4.47 -7.85
C GLY A 56 4.66 5.84 -7.45
N GLN A 57 3.90 6.92 -7.62
CA GLN A 57 4.26 8.23 -7.09
C GLN A 57 3.72 8.40 -5.67
N GLU A 58 4.38 9.19 -4.82
CA GLU A 58 3.93 9.36 -3.43
C GLU A 58 2.51 9.94 -3.35
N GLU A 59 2.17 10.87 -4.24
CA GLU A 59 0.85 11.50 -4.33
C GLU A 59 -0.28 10.55 -4.72
N ASP A 60 0.03 9.38 -5.30
CA ASP A 60 -0.98 8.38 -5.65
C ASP A 60 -1.46 7.58 -4.44
N PHE A 61 -0.75 7.65 -3.31
CA PHE A 61 -1.09 6.90 -2.10
C PHE A 61 -1.89 7.75 -1.13
N PHE A 62 -2.99 7.20 -0.63
CA PHE A 62 -3.89 7.89 0.28
C PHE A 62 -4.51 6.95 1.32
N LEU A 63 -4.92 7.53 2.45
CA LEU A 63 -5.74 6.84 3.45
C LEU A 63 -7.21 6.92 3.02
N SER A 64 -7.90 5.78 2.95
CA SER A 64 -9.36 5.79 2.85
C SER A 64 -9.95 5.88 4.25
N VAL A 65 -10.77 6.91 4.48
CA VAL A 65 -11.56 7.04 5.69
C VAL A 65 -12.91 6.41 5.40
N ARG A 66 -13.11 5.16 5.82
CA ARG A 66 -14.48 4.66 5.97
C ARG A 66 -15.05 5.27 7.24
N VAL A 67 -15.99 6.20 7.08
CA VAL A 67 -16.90 6.55 8.17
C VAL A 67 -17.76 5.31 8.38
N ALA A 68 -17.66 4.73 9.58
CA ALA A 68 -18.48 3.60 10.00
C ALA A 68 -19.98 3.95 10.00
#